data_AF-A0A0U5C0D8-F1
#
_entry.id   AF-A0A0U5C0D8-F1
#
_cell.length_a   1.000
_cell.length_b   1.000
_cell.length_c   1.000
_cell.angle_alpha   90.00
_cell.angle_beta   90.00
_cell.angle_gamma   90.00
#
_symmetry.space_group_name_H-M   'P 1'
#
loop_
_entity.id
_entity.type
_entity.pdbx_description
1 polymer ?
#
loop_
_entity_poly.entity_id
_entity_poly.type
_entity_poly.pdbx_seq_one_letter_code
_entity_poly.pdbx_strand_id
1 'polypeptide(L)'
;MDQHSPKRKRLSYACNYCRQKKTRCDEQQPSCRNCRVAGVECITTDKRRSGVVVSHRRRTAGATATPSMSPAVVAATPESGPSPLPPPSQYHPPVPAQSWDRSGWRSGRLPMMPQLVGGSMFEIMTEWLDLAFFRLRVPAPYAAPSPPGARLLVSDEPPRLPTPDLMRRYKQAFFDTLWILFPFLSEGDLGDIEDIDDATKLPSQQALSYLVAAIGCMTDPQSHLLGPTINAYIQQCNTLLGHIIAERSLASVQAVLLLAIVLRSCDEISWAWDILSLGVSMAQSIRVNQEAKTPGNGSATPACATWWCMYVFEKILAFECGRASTIWDRCLSQHALPGENDMMGGNDLSYQKTCIGLANTLREMQDRAAGTWRREEWLPQTVEEAVEEKLRVGGELATMLNDWWKDVPSEYRLTPKLGSASSSDRARAQRSAFLCFYYNYAWILLNRSGLLVEEKEMQDVLERYARGKPWHHLIANGTTTCVEAARESIKLIVALVDSRQPSYLTSMVSPIGAVYALAVHILRERNSLLIRSDFELMKVGLAITRHHYQRLDGFQRAEETLSAVEAYAEKCLGGQVQDAFSVGLDLSVPPDEYSTNIAGFGWGPSGLDWAGWDWNDLSHLFEHGE
;
A
#
# COMPACT_ATOMS: atom_id res chain seq x y z
N MET A 1 20.49 -52.66 -40.47
CA MET A 1 19.72 -52.50 -39.23
C MET A 1 20.65 -51.87 -38.21
N ASP A 2 20.48 -50.58 -37.93
CA ASP A 2 21.00 -49.92 -36.72
C ASP A 2 20.29 -48.56 -36.59
N GLN A 3 19.19 -48.54 -35.84
CA GLN A 3 18.42 -47.33 -35.54
C GLN A 3 19.10 -46.57 -34.39
N HIS A 4 19.62 -45.39 -34.67
CA HIS A 4 20.18 -44.50 -33.66
C HIS A 4 19.07 -44.00 -32.71
N SER A 5 19.12 -44.40 -31.45
CA SER A 5 18.18 -43.96 -30.41
C SER A 5 18.35 -42.45 -30.12
N PRO A 6 17.27 -41.68 -29.91
CA PRO A 6 17.38 -40.25 -29.65
C PRO A 6 18.14 -39.97 -28.35
N LYS A 7 19.17 -39.10 -28.41
CA LYS A 7 19.97 -38.68 -27.25
C LYS A 7 19.06 -38.00 -26.21
N ARG A 8 18.83 -38.68 -25.09
CA ARG A 8 17.95 -38.25 -24.00
C ARG A 8 18.52 -37.00 -23.30
N LYS A 9 17.72 -35.92 -23.24
CA LYS A 9 18.08 -34.62 -22.59
C LYS A 9 18.49 -34.81 -21.12
N ARG A 10 19.51 -34.08 -20.66
CA ARG A 10 20.06 -34.15 -19.29
C ARG A 10 19.08 -33.54 -18.28
N LEU A 11 18.75 -34.29 -17.24
CA LEU A 11 17.86 -33.85 -16.15
C LEU A 11 18.51 -32.77 -15.29
N SER A 12 17.70 -31.83 -14.81
CA SER A 12 18.16 -30.79 -13.86
C SER A 12 18.23 -31.32 -12.42
N TYR A 13 17.27 -32.19 -12.05
CA TYR A 13 17.17 -32.77 -10.71
C TYR A 13 16.74 -34.26 -10.78
N ALA A 14 17.53 -35.16 -10.19
CA ALA A 14 17.09 -36.54 -9.92
C ALA A 14 16.23 -36.58 -8.63
N CYS A 15 15.35 -37.57 -8.44
CA CYS A 15 14.62 -37.71 -7.17
C CYS A 15 15.54 -38.08 -6.00
N ASN A 16 15.05 -37.89 -4.77
CA ASN A 16 15.80 -38.11 -3.53
C ASN A 16 16.33 -39.55 -3.44
N TYR A 17 15.49 -40.54 -3.74
CA TYR A 17 15.87 -41.95 -3.71
C TYR A 17 17.00 -42.30 -4.70
N CYS A 18 16.87 -41.89 -5.96
CA CYS A 18 17.91 -42.13 -6.98
C CYS A 18 19.22 -41.37 -6.66
N ARG A 19 19.14 -40.17 -6.06
CA ARG A 19 20.33 -39.45 -5.57
C ARG A 19 21.04 -40.22 -4.46
N GLN A 20 20.29 -40.71 -3.47
CA GLN A 20 20.85 -41.44 -2.33
C GLN A 20 21.50 -42.76 -2.77
N LYS A 21 20.84 -43.50 -3.68
CA LYS A 21 21.38 -44.74 -4.26
C LYS A 21 22.44 -44.51 -5.33
N LYS A 22 22.72 -43.26 -5.70
CA LYS A 22 23.62 -42.87 -6.80
C LYS A 22 23.30 -43.58 -8.12
N THR A 23 22.01 -43.85 -8.37
CA THR A 23 21.51 -44.48 -9.59
C THR A 23 20.85 -43.44 -10.49
N ARG A 24 20.76 -43.74 -11.80
CA ARG A 24 20.16 -42.83 -12.77
C ARG A 24 18.64 -42.80 -12.61
N CYS A 25 18.07 -41.58 -12.49
CA CYS A 25 16.62 -41.35 -12.47
C CYS A 25 16.08 -41.21 -13.91
N ASP A 26 14.95 -41.84 -14.21
CA ASP A 26 14.31 -41.81 -15.53
C ASP A 26 13.14 -40.84 -15.66
N GLU A 27 12.80 -40.11 -14.58
CA GLU A 27 11.85 -38.98 -14.54
C GLU A 27 10.41 -39.32 -14.98
N GLN A 28 10.02 -40.61 -14.99
CA GLN A 28 8.63 -40.97 -15.23
C GLN A 28 7.72 -40.37 -14.14
N GLN A 29 6.54 -39.89 -14.55
CA GLN A 29 5.49 -39.39 -13.66
C GLN A 29 4.37 -40.45 -13.60
N PRO A 30 3.75 -40.68 -12.43
CA PRO A 30 3.95 -40.00 -11.15
C PRO A 30 5.18 -40.46 -10.35
N SER A 31 5.82 -41.57 -10.72
CA SER A 31 7.01 -42.12 -10.03
C SER A 31 8.01 -42.71 -11.02
N CYS A 32 9.30 -42.49 -10.74
CA CYS A 32 10.39 -43.02 -11.56
C CYS A 32 10.50 -44.55 -11.41
N ARG A 33 11.01 -45.27 -12.42
CA ARG A 33 11.01 -46.75 -12.41
C ARG A 33 11.74 -47.33 -11.20
N ASN A 34 12.84 -46.70 -10.78
CA ASN A 34 13.59 -47.16 -9.60
C ASN A 34 12.83 -46.96 -8.28
N CYS A 35 12.06 -45.87 -8.16
CA CYS A 35 11.22 -45.65 -6.97
C CYS A 35 10.03 -46.61 -6.96
N ARG A 36 9.41 -46.84 -8.13
CA ARG A 36 8.32 -47.80 -8.29
C ARG A 36 8.74 -49.23 -7.94
N VAL A 37 9.88 -49.69 -8.44
CA VAL A 37 10.42 -51.04 -8.12
C VAL A 37 10.79 -51.16 -6.64
N ALA A 38 11.26 -50.07 -6.03
CA ALA A 38 11.62 -50.07 -4.61
C ALA A 38 10.44 -49.85 -3.66
N GLY A 39 9.23 -49.60 -4.17
CA GLY A 39 8.04 -49.33 -3.36
C GLY A 39 8.14 -48.05 -2.52
N VAL A 40 8.94 -47.07 -2.94
CA VAL A 40 9.16 -45.81 -2.21
C VAL A 40 8.60 -44.60 -2.96
N GLU A 41 8.24 -43.57 -2.21
CA GLU A 41 7.70 -42.34 -2.76
C GLU A 41 8.75 -41.53 -3.55
N CYS A 42 8.38 -41.05 -4.75
CA CYS A 42 9.31 -40.41 -5.67
C CYS A 42 9.39 -38.88 -5.49
N ILE A 43 9.87 -38.44 -4.33
CA ILE A 43 9.99 -37.01 -4.00
C ILE A 43 11.30 -36.42 -4.54
N THR A 44 11.24 -35.18 -5.07
CA THR A 44 12.43 -34.42 -5.49
C THR A 44 12.53 -33.11 -4.71
N THR A 45 13.57 -32.98 -3.89
CA THR A 45 13.85 -31.76 -3.11
C THR A 45 15.09 -31.03 -3.64
N ASP A 46 15.09 -29.70 -3.54
CA ASP A 46 16.27 -28.88 -3.83
C ASP A 46 17.23 -28.90 -2.63
N LYS A 47 18.51 -29.18 -2.87
CA LYS A 47 19.54 -29.14 -1.82
C LYS A 47 19.85 -27.71 -1.35
N ARG A 48 19.55 -26.68 -2.16
CA ARG A 48 19.84 -25.27 -1.84
C ARG A 48 18.72 -24.59 -1.04
N ARG A 49 17.52 -25.18 -1.03
CA ARG A 49 16.36 -24.73 -0.24
C ARG A 49 15.71 -25.95 0.40
N SER A 50 16.17 -26.34 1.59
CA SER A 50 15.58 -27.46 2.33
C SER A 50 14.10 -27.19 2.63
N GLY A 51 13.20 -28.06 2.15
CA GLY A 51 11.75 -27.98 2.41
C GLY A 51 10.88 -27.69 1.18
N VAL A 52 11.45 -27.31 0.03
CA VAL A 52 10.67 -27.06 -1.20
C VAL A 52 10.63 -28.32 -2.08
N VAL A 53 9.43 -28.85 -2.31
CA VAL A 53 9.19 -29.94 -3.27
C VAL A 53 9.14 -29.34 -4.68
N VAL A 54 10.02 -29.79 -5.57
CA VAL A 54 10.08 -29.31 -6.94
C VAL A 54 9.20 -30.20 -7.82
N SER A 55 8.08 -29.68 -8.31
CA SER A 55 7.14 -30.39 -9.18
C SER A 55 7.67 -30.60 -10.62
N HIS A 56 8.47 -29.66 -11.14
CA HIS A 56 9.04 -29.72 -12.48
C HIS A 56 10.55 -29.99 -12.48
N ARG A 57 10.95 -31.16 -12.99
CA ARG A 57 12.34 -31.67 -13.00
C ARG A 57 13.13 -31.32 -14.28
N ARG A 58 12.54 -30.55 -15.22
CA ARG A 58 13.18 -30.04 -16.47
C ARG A 58 13.62 -28.57 -16.37
N ARG A 59 14.78 -28.25 -16.98
CA ARG A 59 15.14 -26.87 -17.36
C ARG A 59 14.24 -26.42 -18.52
N THR A 60 13.52 -25.32 -18.36
CA THR A 60 13.06 -24.50 -19.48
C THR A 60 14.29 -23.81 -20.09
N ALA A 61 14.77 -24.34 -21.21
CA ALA A 61 15.61 -23.56 -22.13
C ALA A 61 14.68 -22.66 -22.94
N GLY A 62 15.07 -21.40 -23.12
CA GLY A 62 14.25 -20.33 -23.71
C GLY A 62 13.42 -20.76 -24.92
N ALA A 63 12.15 -20.40 -24.91
CA ALA A 63 11.24 -20.61 -26.03
C ALA A 63 11.47 -19.53 -27.08
N THR A 64 12.48 -19.72 -27.94
CA THR A 64 12.39 -19.28 -29.34
C THR A 64 11.54 -20.30 -30.09
N ALA A 65 10.44 -19.82 -30.66
CA ALA A 65 9.52 -20.59 -31.50
C ALA A 65 10.27 -21.36 -32.60
N THR A 66 9.84 -22.59 -32.86
CA THR A 66 10.16 -23.31 -34.11
C THR A 66 8.89 -23.92 -34.68
N PRO A 67 8.77 -23.99 -36.01
CA PRO A 67 7.51 -24.16 -36.72
C PRO A 67 7.12 -25.64 -36.86
N SER A 68 5.82 -25.88 -36.97
CA SER A 68 5.25 -27.15 -37.38
C SER A 68 5.34 -27.29 -38.90
N MET A 69 6.02 -28.33 -39.37
CA MET A 69 5.95 -28.81 -40.75
C MET A 69 5.01 -30.02 -40.83
N SER A 70 4.11 -29.99 -41.81
CA SER A 70 3.46 -31.15 -42.41
C SER A 70 3.79 -31.18 -43.90
N PRO A 71 3.72 -32.34 -44.57
CA PRO A 71 4.58 -32.68 -45.70
C PRO A 71 4.09 -32.18 -47.06
N ALA A 72 5.05 -32.01 -47.95
CA ALA A 72 4.94 -31.51 -49.31
C ALA A 72 4.13 -32.42 -50.25
N VAL A 73 3.27 -31.81 -51.04
CA VAL A 73 2.82 -32.32 -52.34
C VAL A 73 3.20 -31.28 -53.38
N VAL A 74 3.97 -31.71 -54.39
CA VAL A 74 4.50 -30.90 -55.48
C VAL A 74 3.43 -30.74 -56.56
N ALA A 75 3.07 -29.51 -56.91
CA ALA A 75 2.44 -29.18 -58.19
C ALA A 75 2.76 -27.74 -58.59
N ALA A 76 2.97 -27.54 -59.89
CA ALA A 76 3.63 -26.42 -60.53
C ALA A 76 2.90 -25.07 -60.45
N THR A 77 3.68 -23.98 -60.47
CA THR A 77 3.26 -22.58 -60.63
C THR A 77 2.66 -22.29 -62.00
N PRO A 78 1.66 -21.39 -62.05
CA PRO A 78 1.80 -20.22 -62.91
C PRO A 78 1.46 -18.90 -62.19
N GLU A 79 2.09 -17.84 -62.69
CA GLU A 79 2.09 -16.44 -62.22
C GLU A 79 0.69 -15.82 -62.12
N SER A 80 0.44 -15.01 -61.08
CA SER A 80 -0.42 -13.81 -61.14
C SER A 80 -0.54 -13.06 -59.80
N GLY A 81 -0.13 -11.78 -59.80
CA GLY A 81 -0.71 -10.70 -58.98
C GLY A 81 -0.15 -10.47 -57.55
N PRO A 82 0.19 -9.22 -57.17
CA PRO A 82 0.44 -8.88 -55.77
C PRO A 82 -0.90 -8.85 -55.01
N SER A 83 -1.09 -9.79 -54.09
CA SER A 83 -2.22 -9.77 -53.16
C SER A 83 -2.00 -8.66 -52.11
N PRO A 84 -3.00 -7.83 -51.79
CA PRO A 84 -2.84 -6.74 -50.83
C PRO A 84 -2.65 -7.32 -49.43
N LEU A 85 -1.57 -6.90 -48.76
CA LEU A 85 -1.37 -7.16 -47.33
C LEU A 85 -2.59 -6.69 -46.55
N PRO A 86 -3.11 -7.46 -45.58
CA PRO A 86 -4.10 -6.93 -44.65
C PRO A 86 -3.47 -5.75 -43.89
N PRO A 87 -4.23 -4.69 -43.57
CA PRO A 87 -3.72 -3.58 -42.79
C PRO A 87 -3.18 -4.10 -41.44
N PRO A 88 -2.17 -3.45 -40.85
CA PRO A 88 -1.62 -3.87 -39.58
C PRO A 88 -2.75 -3.90 -38.56
N SER A 89 -3.18 -5.09 -38.16
CA SER A 89 -4.05 -5.22 -37.01
C SER A 89 -3.23 -4.68 -35.84
N GLN A 90 -3.76 -3.65 -35.18
CA GLN A 90 -3.24 -3.18 -33.91
C GLN A 90 -3.49 -4.28 -32.88
N TYR A 91 -2.70 -5.34 -32.95
CA TYR A 91 -2.59 -6.31 -31.89
C TYR A 91 -1.79 -5.63 -30.78
N HIS A 92 -2.47 -4.78 -30.02
CA HIS A 92 -2.02 -4.48 -28.68
C HIS A 92 -2.14 -5.80 -27.92
N PRO A 93 -1.04 -6.47 -27.53
CA PRO A 93 -1.17 -7.47 -26.49
C PRO A 93 -1.88 -6.75 -25.34
N PRO A 94 -2.92 -7.34 -24.72
CA PRO A 94 -3.44 -6.76 -23.51
C PRO A 94 -2.24 -6.60 -22.58
N VAL A 95 -1.89 -5.33 -22.27
CA VAL A 95 -1.11 -5.05 -21.07
C VAL A 95 -1.87 -5.83 -20.01
N PRO A 96 -1.22 -6.76 -19.27
CA PRO A 96 -1.93 -7.42 -18.18
C PRO A 96 -2.52 -6.29 -17.37
N ALA A 97 -3.84 -6.17 -17.35
CA ALA A 97 -4.50 -5.27 -16.45
C ALA A 97 -4.11 -5.79 -15.08
N GLN A 98 -3.04 -5.25 -14.50
CA GLN A 98 -2.70 -5.48 -13.09
C GLN A 98 -3.83 -4.95 -12.20
N SER A 99 -4.77 -4.22 -12.78
CA SER A 99 -5.87 -3.54 -12.17
C SER A 99 -7.15 -4.39 -12.27
N TRP A 100 -7.66 -4.84 -11.12
CA TRP A 100 -9.07 -5.22 -10.89
C TRP A 100 -9.57 -6.59 -11.37
N ASP A 101 -8.78 -7.67 -11.26
CA ASP A 101 -9.42 -8.99 -11.26
C ASP A 101 -10.19 -9.21 -9.94
N ARG A 102 -11.48 -8.85 -9.94
CA ARG A 102 -12.42 -9.04 -8.83
C ARG A 102 -12.72 -10.53 -8.57
N SER A 103 -12.13 -11.47 -9.32
CA SER A 103 -12.24 -12.91 -9.05
C SER A 103 -11.79 -13.26 -7.61
N GLY A 104 -10.78 -12.56 -7.07
CA GLY A 104 -10.30 -12.74 -5.70
C GLY A 104 -11.34 -12.40 -4.61
N TRP A 105 -12.28 -11.48 -4.88
CA TRP A 105 -13.37 -11.13 -3.94
C TRP A 105 -14.39 -12.26 -3.80
N ARG A 106 -14.44 -13.17 -4.78
CA ARG A 106 -15.32 -14.36 -4.75
C ARG A 106 -14.81 -15.45 -3.82
N SER A 107 -13.58 -15.35 -3.31
CA SER A 107 -12.98 -16.36 -2.43
C SER A 107 -13.61 -16.44 -1.03
N GLY A 108 -14.51 -15.51 -0.67
CA GLY A 108 -15.13 -15.46 0.66
C GLY A 108 -14.18 -14.98 1.77
N ARG A 109 -12.91 -14.68 1.46
CA ARG A 109 -11.88 -14.29 2.44
C ARG A 109 -11.76 -12.78 2.57
N LEU A 110 -11.48 -12.30 3.79
CA LEU A 110 -11.15 -10.90 4.05
C LEU A 110 -9.63 -10.76 4.20
N PRO A 111 -8.97 -9.91 3.39
CA PRO A 111 -7.54 -9.69 3.52
C PRO A 111 -7.24 -8.90 4.80
N MET A 112 -6.18 -9.30 5.50
CA MET A 112 -5.72 -8.61 6.71
C MET A 112 -5.04 -7.28 6.32
N MET A 113 -4.19 -7.30 5.29
CA MET A 113 -3.77 -6.13 4.51
C MET A 113 -3.45 -6.62 3.09
N PRO A 114 -4.29 -6.34 2.07
CA PRO A 114 -4.04 -6.81 0.71
C PRO A 114 -2.77 -6.15 0.15
N GLN A 115 -2.14 -6.79 -0.85
CA GLN A 115 -1.24 -6.05 -1.73
C GLN A 115 -2.10 -5.06 -2.50
N LEU A 116 -1.82 -3.78 -2.35
CA LEU A 116 -2.63 -2.73 -2.93
C LEU A 116 -2.09 -2.49 -4.34
N VAL A 117 -2.86 -2.92 -5.34
CA VAL A 117 -2.46 -2.86 -6.75
C VAL A 117 -3.14 -1.65 -7.39
N GLY A 118 -2.82 -0.46 -6.88
CA GLY A 118 -3.33 0.81 -7.39
C GLY A 118 -2.22 1.73 -7.88
N GLY A 119 -2.54 2.57 -8.88
CA GLY A 119 -1.66 3.65 -9.30
C GLY A 119 -1.57 4.77 -8.26
N SER A 120 -2.62 4.91 -7.44
CA SER A 120 -2.80 5.98 -6.45
C SER A 120 -3.42 5.51 -5.13
N MET A 121 -3.22 6.27 -4.05
CA MET A 121 -3.86 6.05 -2.75
C MET A 121 -5.39 6.08 -2.86
N PHE A 122 -5.93 6.94 -3.73
CA PHE A 122 -7.36 6.97 -4.02
C PHE A 122 -7.86 5.60 -4.50
N GLU A 123 -7.19 4.99 -5.47
CA GLU A 123 -7.57 3.68 -6.00
C GLU A 123 -7.43 2.60 -4.94
N ILE A 124 -6.28 2.58 -4.27
CA ILE A 124 -5.95 1.67 -3.17
C ILE A 124 -7.03 1.67 -2.07
N MET A 125 -7.51 2.84 -1.67
CA MET A 125 -8.53 2.96 -0.63
C MET A 125 -9.91 2.59 -1.15
N THR A 126 -10.19 2.92 -2.41
CA THR A 126 -11.47 2.62 -3.06
C THR A 126 -11.63 1.13 -3.33
N GLU A 127 -10.54 0.38 -3.56
CA GLU A 127 -10.57 -1.09 -3.63
C GLU A 127 -11.16 -1.72 -2.36
N TRP A 128 -10.77 -1.20 -1.19
CA TRP A 128 -11.34 -1.68 0.08
C TRP A 128 -12.81 -1.28 0.23
N LEU A 129 -13.19 -0.07 -0.18
CA LEU A 129 -14.58 0.37 -0.16
C LEU A 129 -15.46 -0.50 -1.08
N ASP A 130 -14.97 -0.84 -2.27
CA ASP A 130 -15.67 -1.74 -3.19
C ASP A 130 -15.87 -3.13 -2.56
N LEU A 131 -14.84 -3.67 -1.89
CA LEU A 131 -14.94 -4.93 -1.15
C LEU A 131 -16.00 -4.82 -0.04
N ALA A 132 -16.03 -3.72 0.69
CA ALA A 132 -17.02 -3.47 1.73
C ALA A 132 -18.45 -3.44 1.15
N PHE A 133 -18.68 -2.70 0.07
CA PHE A 133 -19.98 -2.65 -0.60
C PHE A 133 -20.40 -4.01 -1.15
N PHE A 134 -19.48 -4.75 -1.76
CA PHE A 134 -19.74 -6.11 -2.21
C PHE A 134 -20.20 -7.01 -1.05
N ARG A 135 -19.51 -6.97 0.10
CA ARG A 135 -19.86 -7.77 1.29
C ARG A 135 -21.17 -7.35 1.94
N LEU A 136 -21.45 -6.06 1.96
CA LEU A 136 -22.69 -5.50 2.47
C LEU A 136 -23.85 -5.63 1.48
N ARG A 137 -23.63 -6.26 0.30
CA ARG A 137 -24.60 -6.39 -0.80
C ARG A 137 -25.17 -5.04 -1.26
N VAL A 138 -24.35 -4.02 -1.18
CA VAL A 138 -24.63 -2.68 -1.67
C VAL A 138 -24.06 -2.58 -3.08
N PRO A 139 -24.87 -2.24 -4.10
CA PRO A 139 -24.34 -1.89 -5.41
C PRO A 139 -23.41 -0.70 -5.26
N ALA A 140 -22.19 -0.79 -5.79
CA ALA A 140 -21.27 0.35 -5.78
C ALA A 140 -21.95 1.54 -6.51
N PRO A 141 -22.10 2.69 -5.85
CA PRO A 141 -22.86 3.82 -6.40
C PRO A 141 -22.06 4.63 -7.43
N TYR A 142 -20.91 4.14 -7.86
CA TYR A 142 -19.99 4.78 -8.80
C TYR A 142 -19.42 3.76 -9.80
N ALA A 143 -18.94 4.26 -10.95
CA ALA A 143 -18.43 3.43 -12.03
C ALA A 143 -17.07 2.77 -11.70
N ALA A 144 -16.82 1.61 -12.30
CA ALA A 144 -15.52 0.95 -12.21
C ALA A 144 -14.43 1.75 -12.96
N PRO A 145 -13.17 1.69 -12.49
CA PRO A 145 -12.03 2.28 -13.19
C PRO A 145 -11.96 1.88 -14.65
N SER A 146 -11.67 2.86 -15.51
CA SER A 146 -11.11 2.58 -16.84
C SER A 146 -9.60 2.40 -16.71
N PRO A 147 -8.97 1.44 -17.42
CA PRO A 147 -7.51 1.33 -17.41
C PRO A 147 -6.89 2.65 -17.87
N PRO A 148 -5.82 3.13 -17.18
CA PRO A 148 -5.22 4.41 -17.52
C PRO A 148 -4.67 4.39 -18.95
N GLY A 149 -5.23 5.24 -19.80
CA GLY A 149 -4.75 5.48 -21.16
C GLY A 149 -3.66 6.55 -21.17
N ALA A 150 -2.58 6.37 -20.41
CA ALA A 150 -1.51 7.37 -20.37
C ALA A 150 -0.56 7.19 -21.58
N ARG A 151 -0.50 8.19 -22.44
CA ARG A 151 0.62 8.38 -23.38
C ARG A 151 1.61 9.34 -22.73
N LEU A 152 2.84 8.87 -22.52
CA LEU A 152 3.94 9.75 -22.12
C LEU A 152 4.30 10.63 -23.32
N LEU A 153 3.84 11.87 -23.32
CA LEU A 153 4.29 12.88 -24.27
C LEU A 153 5.45 13.64 -23.61
N VAL A 154 6.61 13.60 -24.26
CA VAL A 154 7.78 14.39 -23.84
C VAL A 154 7.62 15.77 -24.48
N SER A 155 7.55 16.81 -23.65
CA SER A 155 7.67 18.20 -24.12
C SER A 155 9.11 18.46 -24.52
N ASP A 156 9.33 19.10 -25.68
CA ASP A 156 10.67 19.42 -26.19
C ASP A 156 11.33 20.60 -25.45
N GLU A 157 10.56 21.47 -24.78
CA GLU A 157 11.06 22.64 -24.04
C GLU A 157 10.89 22.47 -22.52
N PRO A 158 11.94 22.77 -21.71
CA PRO A 158 11.84 22.71 -20.25
C PRO A 158 10.86 23.75 -19.70
N PRO A 159 10.06 23.41 -18.67
CA PRO A 159 9.14 24.35 -18.05
C PRO A 159 9.89 25.48 -17.36
N ARG A 160 9.32 26.69 -17.38
CA ARG A 160 9.94 27.85 -16.75
C ARG A 160 9.88 27.74 -15.22
N LEU A 161 11.02 27.99 -14.57
CA LEU A 161 11.07 28.16 -13.13
C LEU A 161 10.37 29.46 -12.69
N PRO A 162 9.86 29.53 -11.45
CA PRO A 162 9.29 30.75 -10.88
C PRO A 162 10.28 31.92 -10.86
N THR A 163 9.77 33.15 -10.66
CA THR A 163 10.64 34.30 -10.43
C THR A 163 11.53 34.09 -9.20
N PRO A 164 12.74 34.67 -9.13
CA PRO A 164 13.65 34.46 -7.99
C PRO A 164 13.03 34.78 -6.63
N ASP A 165 12.17 35.80 -6.55
CA ASP A 165 11.46 36.16 -5.31
C ASP A 165 10.41 35.12 -4.91
N LEU A 166 9.72 34.52 -5.88
CA LEU A 166 8.78 33.44 -5.63
C LEU A 166 9.53 32.16 -5.26
N MET A 167 10.65 31.86 -5.93
CA MET A 167 11.51 30.73 -5.60
C MET A 167 12.02 30.81 -4.16
N ARG A 168 12.47 31.98 -3.70
CA ARG A 168 12.91 32.20 -2.31
C ARG A 168 11.79 31.89 -1.30
N ARG A 169 10.55 32.27 -1.62
CA ARG A 169 9.38 31.93 -0.79
C ARG A 169 9.09 30.43 -0.78
N TYR A 170 9.20 29.77 -1.93
CA TYR A 170 9.01 28.32 -2.04
C TYR A 170 10.10 27.52 -1.32
N LYS A 171 11.35 27.97 -1.39
CA LYS A 171 12.47 27.46 -0.59
C LYS A 171 12.19 27.57 0.91
N GLN A 172 11.74 28.75 1.35
CA GLN A 172 11.35 28.95 2.75
C GLN A 172 10.20 28.02 3.16
N ALA A 173 9.18 27.88 2.31
CA ALA A 173 8.05 26.98 2.56
C ALA A 173 8.51 25.51 2.67
N PHE A 174 9.48 25.07 1.86
CA PHE A 174 10.10 23.74 1.99
C PHE A 174 10.73 23.54 3.38
N PHE A 175 11.52 24.51 3.87
CA PHE A 175 12.15 24.44 5.18
C PHE A 175 11.14 24.53 6.35
N ASP A 176 10.06 25.29 6.17
CA ASP A 176 9.00 25.45 7.16
C ASP A 176 7.97 24.31 7.18
N THR A 177 8.09 23.34 6.26
CA THR A 177 7.14 22.22 6.14
C THR A 177 7.82 20.87 5.99
N LEU A 178 8.22 20.47 4.78
CA LEU A 178 8.76 19.14 4.50
C LEU A 178 10.03 18.85 5.31
N TRP A 179 10.93 19.84 5.40
CA TRP A 179 12.20 19.68 6.09
C TRP A 179 12.04 19.38 7.59
N ILE A 180 10.99 19.91 8.22
CA ILE A 180 10.69 19.67 9.64
C ILE A 180 10.47 18.18 9.92
N LEU A 181 9.89 17.47 8.94
CA LEU A 181 9.60 16.03 9.00
C LEU A 181 10.76 15.19 8.46
N PHE A 182 11.40 15.66 7.38
CA PHE A 182 12.50 14.98 6.70
C PHE A 182 13.66 15.94 6.44
N PRO A 183 14.56 16.15 7.42
CA PRO A 183 15.67 17.11 7.31
C PRO A 183 16.87 16.50 6.54
N PHE A 184 16.68 16.14 5.27
CA PHE A 184 17.72 15.51 4.44
C PHE A 184 18.51 16.46 3.54
N LEU A 185 18.06 17.72 3.40
CA LEU A 185 18.75 18.78 2.65
C LEU A 185 19.17 19.91 3.60
N SER A 186 20.32 20.52 3.35
CA SER A 186 20.78 21.72 4.04
C SER A 186 20.52 22.99 3.22
N GLU A 187 20.57 24.16 3.85
CA GLU A 187 20.49 25.43 3.11
C GLU A 187 21.60 25.58 2.06
N GLY A 188 22.78 25.03 2.33
CA GLY A 188 23.91 25.02 1.39
C GLY A 188 23.64 24.17 0.15
N ASP A 189 22.94 23.03 0.30
CA ASP A 189 22.56 22.19 -0.84
C ASP A 189 21.57 22.89 -1.79
N LEU A 190 20.86 23.90 -1.28
CA LEU A 190 19.89 24.72 -2.01
C LEU A 190 20.38 26.16 -2.26
N GLY A 191 21.67 26.44 -2.09
CA GLY A 191 22.23 27.80 -2.11
C GLY A 191 21.99 28.58 -3.40
N ASP A 192 22.01 27.90 -4.54
CA ASP A 192 21.96 28.50 -5.87
C ASP A 192 20.62 28.24 -6.61
N ILE A 193 19.56 27.80 -5.92
CA ILE A 193 18.31 27.42 -6.59
C ILE A 193 17.55 28.62 -7.15
N GLU A 194 17.81 29.82 -6.63
CA GLU A 194 17.22 31.07 -7.10
C GLU A 194 17.84 31.58 -8.42
N ASP A 195 18.99 31.06 -8.81
CA ASP A 195 19.68 31.48 -10.03
C ASP A 195 19.00 30.92 -11.29
N ILE A 196 18.74 31.83 -12.24
CA ILE A 196 17.95 31.59 -13.46
C ILE A 196 18.75 30.80 -14.51
N ASP A 197 20.09 30.81 -14.44
CA ASP A 197 20.94 30.14 -15.42
C ASP A 197 21.05 28.63 -15.14
N ASP A 198 20.03 27.88 -15.56
CA ASP A 198 19.92 26.43 -15.38
C ASP A 198 21.06 25.68 -16.12
N ALA A 199 21.66 26.27 -17.16
CA ALA A 199 22.58 25.59 -18.07
C ALA A 199 23.93 25.18 -17.45
N THR A 200 24.32 25.76 -16.32
CA THR A 200 25.59 25.47 -15.64
C THR A 200 25.44 24.51 -14.45
N LYS A 201 24.20 24.24 -14.02
CA LYS A 201 23.89 23.42 -12.85
C LYS A 201 24.05 21.93 -13.17
N LEU A 202 24.46 21.15 -12.16
CA LEU A 202 24.43 19.69 -12.25
C LEU A 202 22.98 19.20 -12.40
N PRO A 203 22.72 18.09 -13.11
CA PRO A 203 21.37 17.57 -13.29
C PRO A 203 20.60 17.36 -11.98
N SER A 204 21.29 16.91 -10.91
CA SER A 204 20.70 16.79 -9.57
C SER A 204 20.24 18.13 -9.00
N GLN A 205 21.02 19.20 -9.17
CA GLN A 205 20.69 20.55 -8.70
C GLN A 205 19.56 21.19 -9.51
N GLN A 206 19.52 20.95 -10.82
CA GLN A 206 18.39 21.35 -11.67
C GLN A 206 17.11 20.69 -11.18
N ALA A 207 17.12 19.37 -10.98
CA ALA A 207 15.97 18.63 -10.47
C ALA A 207 15.54 19.12 -9.09
N LEU A 208 16.47 19.37 -8.17
CA LEU A 208 16.15 19.96 -6.85
C LEU A 208 15.44 21.31 -6.99
N SER A 209 15.84 22.16 -7.94
CA SER A 209 15.18 23.46 -8.19
C SER A 209 13.71 23.28 -8.64
N TYR A 210 13.45 22.38 -9.58
CA TYR A 210 12.09 22.04 -10.02
C TYR A 210 11.26 21.41 -8.90
N LEU A 211 11.85 20.53 -8.09
CA LEU A 211 11.15 19.82 -7.01
C LEU A 211 10.81 20.73 -5.83
N VAL A 212 11.73 21.63 -5.45
CA VAL A 212 11.44 22.67 -4.43
C VAL A 212 10.34 23.61 -4.92
N ALA A 213 10.36 23.99 -6.20
CA ALA A 213 9.27 24.77 -6.79
C ALA A 213 7.94 24.00 -6.76
N ALA A 214 7.94 22.70 -7.07
CA ALA A 214 6.74 21.87 -7.00
C ALA A 214 6.15 21.82 -5.59
N ILE A 215 6.98 21.65 -4.55
CA ILE A 215 6.52 21.70 -3.15
C ILE A 215 5.98 23.08 -2.79
N GLY A 216 6.66 24.14 -3.22
CA GLY A 216 6.17 25.50 -3.07
C GLY A 216 4.76 25.67 -3.63
N CYS A 217 4.52 25.23 -4.86
CA CYS A 217 3.20 25.21 -5.49
C CYS A 217 2.17 24.36 -4.70
N MET A 218 2.58 23.24 -4.10
CA MET A 218 1.71 22.38 -3.27
C MET A 218 1.31 23.00 -1.93
N THR A 219 2.12 23.95 -1.43
CA THR A 219 1.86 24.68 -0.19
C THR A 219 1.19 26.04 -0.42
N ASP A 220 1.08 26.47 -1.68
CA ASP A 220 0.45 27.73 -2.05
C ASP A 220 -1.08 27.66 -1.85
N PRO A 221 -1.74 28.72 -1.31
CA PRO A 221 -3.20 28.76 -1.18
C PRO A 221 -3.96 28.52 -2.50
N GLN A 222 -3.34 28.81 -3.64
CA GLN A 222 -3.90 28.61 -4.98
C GLN A 222 -3.41 27.31 -5.64
N SER A 223 -2.96 26.32 -4.87
CA SER A 223 -2.40 25.05 -5.38
C SER A 223 -3.28 24.33 -6.39
N HIS A 224 -4.61 24.46 -6.30
CA HIS A 224 -5.57 23.87 -7.23
C HIS A 224 -5.40 24.34 -8.68
N LEU A 225 -4.84 25.54 -8.91
CA LEU A 225 -4.55 26.06 -10.25
C LEU A 225 -3.16 25.65 -10.76
N LEU A 226 -2.31 25.14 -9.88
CA LEU A 226 -0.90 24.86 -10.16
C LEU A 226 -0.62 23.39 -10.49
N GLY A 227 -1.64 22.53 -10.50
CA GLY A 227 -1.53 21.11 -10.88
C GLY A 227 -0.76 20.88 -12.20
N PRO A 228 -1.12 21.54 -13.31
CA PRO A 228 -0.39 21.42 -14.58
C PRO A 228 1.09 21.82 -14.48
N THR A 229 1.40 22.84 -13.68
CA THR A 229 2.78 23.30 -13.45
C THR A 229 3.58 22.28 -12.65
N ILE A 230 2.99 21.72 -11.59
CA ILE A 230 3.59 20.64 -10.79
C ILE A 230 3.90 19.44 -11.69
N ASN A 231 2.95 19.03 -12.53
CA ASN A 231 3.13 17.94 -13.48
C ASN A 231 4.25 18.23 -14.48
N ALA A 232 4.34 19.45 -15.01
CA ALA A 232 5.44 19.84 -15.89
C ALA A 232 6.80 19.75 -15.20
N TYR A 233 6.91 20.16 -13.94
CA TYR A 233 8.16 20.03 -13.15
C TYR A 233 8.52 18.56 -12.89
N ILE A 234 7.56 17.71 -12.58
CA ILE A 234 7.77 16.26 -12.43
C ILE A 234 8.25 15.64 -13.75
N GLN A 235 7.61 16.00 -14.87
CA GLN A 235 8.01 15.54 -16.20
C GLN A 235 9.43 15.96 -16.55
N GLN A 236 9.82 17.21 -16.23
CA GLN A 236 11.19 17.67 -16.42
C GLN A 236 12.19 16.91 -15.54
N CYS A 237 11.86 16.60 -14.30
CA CYS A 237 12.71 15.76 -13.46
C CYS A 237 12.86 14.34 -14.02
N ASN A 238 11.80 13.81 -14.67
CA ASN A 238 11.85 12.51 -15.32
C ASN A 238 12.78 12.49 -16.53
N THR A 239 12.86 13.56 -17.32
CA THR A 239 13.84 13.66 -18.43
C THR A 239 15.28 13.72 -17.92
N LEU A 240 15.50 14.33 -16.74
CA LEU A 240 16.81 14.40 -16.09
C LEU A 240 17.22 13.11 -15.37
N LEU A 241 16.30 12.18 -15.08
CA LEU A 241 16.53 11.03 -14.21
C LEU A 241 17.72 10.17 -14.63
N GLY A 242 17.89 9.90 -15.94
CA GLY A 242 19.02 9.15 -16.46
C GLY A 242 20.37 9.81 -16.18
N HIS A 243 20.43 11.13 -16.27
CA HIS A 243 21.63 11.92 -15.98
C HIS A 243 21.91 11.97 -14.47
N ILE A 244 20.88 12.09 -13.64
CA ILE A 244 20.99 12.05 -12.17
C ILE A 244 21.56 10.70 -11.71
N ILE A 245 21.11 9.58 -12.29
CA ILE A 245 21.66 8.24 -11.99
C ILE A 245 23.15 8.16 -12.34
N ALA A 246 23.57 8.79 -13.45
CA ALA A 246 24.95 8.77 -13.91
C ALA A 246 25.90 9.60 -13.03
N GLU A 247 25.41 10.66 -12.39
CA GLU A 247 26.19 11.57 -11.54
C GLU A 247 26.72 10.88 -10.26
N ARG A 248 25.98 9.92 -9.70
CA ARG A 248 26.39 9.11 -8.53
C ARG A 248 26.88 9.94 -7.33
N SER A 249 26.21 11.04 -7.03
CA SER A 249 26.54 11.91 -5.89
C SER A 249 25.51 11.78 -4.77
N LEU A 250 25.81 12.36 -3.60
CA LEU A 250 24.83 12.53 -2.53
C LEU A 250 23.64 13.38 -3.01
N ALA A 251 23.91 14.44 -3.79
CA ALA A 251 22.88 15.28 -4.39
C ALA A 251 21.95 14.49 -5.31
N SER A 252 22.47 13.51 -6.07
CA SER A 252 21.64 12.61 -6.88
C SER A 252 20.66 11.80 -6.03
N VAL A 253 21.13 11.28 -4.88
CA VAL A 253 20.28 10.52 -3.95
C VAL A 253 19.24 11.41 -3.29
N GLN A 254 19.61 12.63 -2.88
CA GLN A 254 18.70 13.61 -2.29
C GLN A 254 17.63 14.07 -3.31
N ALA A 255 18.02 14.30 -4.58
CA ALA A 255 17.09 14.65 -5.65
C ALA A 255 16.08 13.52 -5.94
N VAL A 256 16.54 12.26 -6.00
CA VAL A 256 15.67 11.10 -6.20
C VAL A 256 14.73 10.87 -5.01
N LEU A 257 15.22 11.06 -3.77
CA LEU A 257 14.37 11.01 -2.58
C LEU A 257 13.28 12.08 -2.63
N LEU A 258 13.63 13.32 -2.96
CA LEU A 258 12.68 14.42 -3.07
C LEU A 258 11.66 14.18 -4.20
N LEU A 259 12.09 13.62 -5.34
CA LEU A 259 11.19 13.24 -6.43
C LEU A 259 10.17 12.19 -5.97
N ALA A 260 10.58 11.17 -5.22
CA ALA A 260 9.66 10.16 -4.67
C ALA A 260 8.63 10.78 -3.70
N ILE A 261 9.08 11.71 -2.85
CA ILE A 261 8.23 12.46 -1.91
C ILE A 261 7.19 13.31 -2.65
N VAL A 262 7.61 14.01 -3.71
CA VAL A 262 6.73 14.81 -4.58
C VAL A 262 5.72 13.93 -5.32
N LEU A 263 6.16 12.83 -5.94
CA LEU A 263 5.28 11.88 -6.61
C LEU A 263 4.21 11.33 -5.66
N ARG A 264 4.59 10.96 -4.44
CA ARG A 264 3.65 10.51 -3.41
C ARG A 264 2.64 11.60 -3.03
N SER A 265 3.05 12.87 -2.99
CA SER A 265 2.17 14.01 -2.70
C SER A 265 1.21 14.34 -3.85
N CYS A 266 1.53 13.90 -5.05
CA CYS A 266 0.65 13.95 -6.23
C CYS A 266 -0.24 12.71 -6.37
N ASP A 267 -0.24 11.83 -5.38
CA ASP A 267 -0.92 10.54 -5.40
C ASP A 267 -0.46 9.56 -6.49
N GLU A 268 0.76 9.73 -7.02
CA GLU A 268 1.42 8.81 -7.97
C GLU A 268 2.21 7.74 -7.21
N ILE A 269 1.51 6.97 -6.36
CA ILE A 269 2.14 6.14 -5.33
C ILE A 269 2.98 4.98 -5.90
N SER A 270 2.52 4.36 -6.99
CA SER A 270 3.25 3.27 -7.64
C SER A 270 4.56 3.77 -8.26
N TRP A 271 4.52 4.96 -8.88
CA TRP A 271 5.73 5.56 -9.45
C TRP A 271 6.69 6.05 -8.35
N ALA A 272 6.16 6.66 -7.28
CA ALA A 272 6.94 7.05 -6.12
C ALA A 272 7.73 5.86 -5.53
N TRP A 273 7.11 4.67 -5.46
CA TRP A 273 7.78 3.46 -5.00
C TRP A 273 8.95 3.05 -5.88
N ASP A 274 8.77 3.07 -7.21
CA ASP A 274 9.80 2.66 -8.15
C ASP A 274 11.00 3.63 -8.13
N ILE A 275 10.73 4.94 -8.07
CA ILE A 275 11.75 5.98 -7.93
C ILE A 275 12.47 5.86 -6.58
N LEU A 276 11.75 5.63 -5.49
CA LEU A 276 12.38 5.46 -4.18
C LEU A 276 13.26 4.20 -4.12
N SER A 277 12.80 3.09 -4.71
CA SER A 277 13.57 1.85 -4.80
C SER A 277 14.87 2.03 -5.58
N LEU A 278 14.82 2.81 -6.67
CA LEU A 278 16.01 3.26 -7.39
C LEU A 278 16.93 4.10 -6.49
N GLY A 279 16.38 5.08 -5.77
CA GLY A 279 17.13 5.91 -4.82
C GLY A 279 17.83 5.11 -3.72
N VAL A 280 17.16 4.09 -3.16
CA VAL A 280 17.74 3.16 -2.17
C VAL A 280 18.94 2.42 -2.76
N SER A 281 18.80 1.90 -3.99
CA SER A 281 19.90 1.24 -4.69
C SER A 281 21.08 2.19 -4.93
N MET A 282 20.81 3.43 -5.36
CA MET A 282 21.83 4.46 -5.53
C MET A 282 22.55 4.75 -4.21
N ALA A 283 21.82 5.01 -3.13
CA ALA A 283 22.37 5.30 -1.80
C ALA A 283 23.28 4.17 -1.28
N GLN A 284 22.89 2.92 -1.48
CA GLN A 284 23.69 1.76 -1.11
C GLN A 284 24.96 1.64 -1.96
N SER A 285 24.86 1.93 -3.26
CA SER A 285 26.01 1.85 -4.18
C SER A 285 27.12 2.86 -3.85
N ILE A 286 26.74 4.07 -3.41
CA ILE A 286 27.69 5.10 -2.95
C ILE A 286 28.02 4.99 -1.45
N ARG A 287 27.50 3.96 -0.76
CA ARG A 287 27.77 3.62 0.65
C ARG A 287 27.28 4.65 1.68
N VAL A 288 26.30 5.49 1.33
CA VAL A 288 25.65 6.43 2.28
C VAL A 288 25.06 5.70 3.49
N ASN A 289 24.59 4.47 3.29
CA ASN A 289 24.07 3.60 4.36
C ASN A 289 25.10 3.14 5.39
N GLN A 290 26.40 3.19 5.08
CA GLN A 290 27.46 2.74 5.96
C GLN A 290 27.96 3.85 6.87
N GLU A 291 27.98 5.10 6.38
CA GLU A 291 28.27 6.28 7.19
C GLU A 291 27.27 6.44 8.34
N ALA A 292 26.01 6.04 8.11
CA ALA A 292 24.98 6.02 9.14
C ALA A 292 25.21 4.97 10.25
N LYS A 293 26.01 3.92 10.00
CA LYS A 293 26.29 2.84 10.98
C LYS A 293 27.45 3.15 11.90
N THR A 294 28.35 4.05 11.48
CA THR A 294 29.53 4.47 12.25
C THR A 294 29.46 5.98 12.46
N PRO A 295 28.65 6.46 13.42
CA PRO A 295 28.70 7.87 13.78
C PRO A 295 30.11 8.17 14.27
N GLY A 296 30.86 8.99 13.53
CA GLY A 296 32.05 9.62 14.08
C GLY A 296 31.65 10.45 15.31
N ASN A 297 32.60 10.81 16.18
CA ASN A 297 32.37 11.61 17.39
C ASN A 297 31.86 13.07 17.13
N GLY A 298 31.21 13.35 15.99
CA GLY A 298 30.68 14.66 15.59
C GLY A 298 29.20 14.61 15.18
N SER A 299 28.62 15.78 14.89
CA SER A 299 27.24 15.97 14.41
C SER A 299 26.90 15.06 13.22
N ALA A 300 25.65 14.62 13.12
CA ALA A 300 25.19 13.77 12.01
C ALA A 300 25.54 14.38 10.65
N THR A 301 26.21 13.60 9.79
CA THR A 301 26.58 14.03 8.44
C THR A 301 25.32 14.18 7.55
N PRO A 302 25.34 15.02 6.50
CA PRO A 302 24.24 15.12 5.53
C PRO A 302 23.87 13.77 4.91
N ALA A 303 24.86 12.89 4.68
CA ALA A 303 24.64 11.52 4.23
C ALA A 303 23.87 10.68 5.26
N CYS A 304 24.22 10.77 6.54
CA CYS A 304 23.50 10.08 7.62
C CYS A 304 22.04 10.55 7.71
N ALA A 305 21.81 11.87 7.67
CA ALA A 305 20.45 12.43 7.67
C ALA A 305 19.63 11.97 6.45
N THR A 306 20.24 12.00 5.27
CA THR A 306 19.62 11.52 4.02
C THR A 306 19.24 10.05 4.11
N TRP A 307 20.15 9.20 4.62
CA TRP A 307 19.88 7.77 4.78
C TRP A 307 18.70 7.50 5.71
N TRP A 308 18.64 8.15 6.87
CA TRP A 308 17.56 7.90 7.84
C TRP A 308 16.22 8.45 7.37
N CYS A 309 16.20 9.60 6.69
CA CYS A 309 14.97 10.11 6.05
C CYS A 309 14.48 9.15 4.97
N MET A 310 15.37 8.67 4.09
CA MET A 310 15.06 7.67 3.08
C MET A 310 14.57 6.36 3.72
N TYR A 311 15.21 5.91 4.80
CA TYR A 311 14.83 4.69 5.53
C TYR A 311 13.42 4.74 6.10
N VAL A 312 13.06 5.88 6.72
CA VAL A 312 11.74 6.11 7.31
C VAL A 312 10.69 6.21 6.20
N PHE A 313 10.95 7.05 5.20
CA PHE A 313 10.02 7.27 4.09
C PHE A 313 9.76 5.99 3.30
N GLU A 314 10.78 5.16 3.07
CA GLU A 314 10.64 3.88 2.37
C GLU A 314 9.71 2.90 3.08
N LYS A 315 9.74 2.84 4.41
CA LYS A 315 8.87 1.92 5.18
C LYS A 315 7.45 2.42 5.27
N ILE A 316 7.29 3.73 5.40
CA ILE A 316 5.98 4.37 5.32
C ILE A 316 5.36 4.09 3.95
N LEU A 317 6.10 4.33 2.87
CA LEU A 317 5.61 4.10 1.51
C LEU A 317 5.37 2.61 1.24
N ALA A 318 6.23 1.70 1.73
CA ALA A 318 5.99 0.26 1.63
C ALA A 318 4.68 -0.15 2.31
N PHE A 319 4.40 0.39 3.50
CA PHE A 319 3.17 0.16 4.24
C PHE A 319 1.94 0.71 3.50
N GLU A 320 2.02 1.96 3.00
CA GLU A 320 0.93 2.57 2.22
C GLU A 320 0.62 1.82 0.92
N CYS A 321 1.64 1.31 0.23
CA CYS A 321 1.48 0.52 -1.00
C CYS A 321 1.10 -0.95 -0.76
N GLY A 322 1.09 -1.42 0.50
CA GLY A 322 0.97 -2.85 0.79
C GLY A 322 2.13 -3.70 0.22
N ARG A 323 3.32 -3.10 0.02
CA ARG A 323 4.51 -3.76 -0.56
C ARG A 323 5.50 -4.17 0.53
N ALA A 324 6.37 -5.15 0.23
CA ALA A 324 7.45 -5.51 1.13
C ALA A 324 8.58 -4.46 1.05
N SER A 325 9.15 -4.11 2.20
CA SER A 325 10.30 -3.19 2.26
C SER A 325 11.50 -3.73 1.48
N THR A 326 12.13 -2.87 0.70
CA THR A 326 13.37 -3.13 -0.04
C THR A 326 14.61 -3.06 0.86
N ILE A 327 14.52 -2.29 1.94
CA ILE A 327 15.61 -2.14 2.91
C ILE A 327 15.52 -3.26 3.95
N TRP A 328 16.23 -4.36 3.67
CA TRP A 328 16.39 -5.47 4.59
C TRP A 328 17.53 -5.21 5.57
N ASP A 329 17.23 -4.91 6.83
CA ASP A 329 18.28 -4.85 7.84
C ASP A 329 17.80 -5.34 9.21
N ARG A 330 18.17 -6.58 9.57
CA ARG A 330 17.92 -7.15 10.91
C ARG A 330 18.77 -6.49 12.00
N CYS A 331 19.91 -5.90 11.62
CA CYS A 331 20.83 -5.29 12.57
C CYS A 331 20.35 -3.87 12.95
N LEU A 332 19.83 -3.08 12.02
CA LEU A 332 19.37 -1.70 12.30
C LEU A 332 18.10 -1.64 13.14
N SER A 333 17.20 -2.64 13.06
CA SER A 333 16.04 -2.74 13.94
C SER A 333 16.40 -3.05 15.40
N GLN A 334 17.60 -3.59 15.65
CA GLN A 334 18.12 -3.83 17.00
C GLN A 334 19.04 -2.71 17.51
N HIS A 335 19.56 -1.85 16.62
CA HIS A 335 20.55 -0.80 16.92
C HIS A 335 20.00 0.63 16.82
N ALA A 336 18.67 0.83 16.79
CA ALA A 336 18.05 2.15 16.82
C ALA A 336 18.16 2.88 18.19
N LEU A 337 19.14 2.52 19.01
CA LEU A 337 19.50 3.22 20.23
C LEU A 337 20.99 3.56 20.13
N PRO A 338 21.39 4.76 19.65
CA PRO A 338 22.64 5.32 20.11
C PRO A 338 22.58 5.33 21.65
N GLY A 339 23.63 4.82 22.28
CA GLY A 339 23.63 4.29 23.65
C GLY A 339 23.14 5.26 24.73
N GLU A 340 22.93 4.75 25.93
CA GLU A 340 22.43 5.48 27.12
C GLU A 340 23.16 6.81 27.44
N ASN A 341 24.34 7.06 26.85
CA ASN A 341 25.07 8.32 26.96
C ASN A 341 24.49 9.48 26.11
N ASP A 342 23.47 9.24 25.27
CA ASP A 342 22.79 10.25 24.45
C ASP A 342 21.68 11.02 25.19
N MET A 343 21.70 11.05 26.53
CA MET A 343 20.80 11.88 27.34
C MET A 343 21.00 13.40 27.14
N MET A 344 21.89 13.82 26.23
CA MET A 344 22.07 15.21 25.77
C MET A 344 21.68 15.43 24.29
N GLY A 345 21.00 14.47 23.64
CA GLY A 345 20.48 14.70 22.29
C GLY A 345 19.24 15.59 22.31
N GLY A 346 19.30 16.76 21.68
CA GLY A 346 18.18 17.71 21.58
C GLY A 346 16.93 17.12 20.91
N ASN A 347 15.83 17.90 20.90
CA ASN A 347 14.50 17.49 20.42
C ASN A 347 14.50 16.78 19.04
N ASP A 348 15.45 17.09 18.15
CA ASP A 348 15.56 16.48 16.82
C ASP A 348 15.96 15.00 16.86
N LEU A 349 16.86 14.61 17.76
CA LEU A 349 17.27 13.22 17.91
C LEU A 349 16.12 12.36 18.48
N SER A 350 15.37 12.92 19.42
CA SER A 350 14.19 12.27 19.99
C SER A 350 13.14 11.98 18.92
N TYR A 351 12.80 12.99 18.10
CA TYR A 351 11.89 12.81 16.96
C TYR A 351 12.39 11.77 15.97
N GLN A 352 13.67 11.81 15.60
CA GLN A 352 14.28 10.84 14.68
C GLN A 352 14.15 9.40 15.22
N LYS A 353 14.45 9.17 16.51
CA LYS A 353 14.27 7.86 17.16
C LYS A 353 12.81 7.39 17.09
N THR A 354 11.88 8.28 17.40
CA THR A 354 10.43 7.98 17.33
C THR A 354 9.98 7.63 15.92
N CYS A 355 10.43 8.37 14.90
CA CYS A 355 10.13 8.09 13.48
C CYS A 355 10.72 6.77 12.99
N ILE A 356 11.92 6.41 13.42
CA ILE A 356 12.51 5.10 13.11
C ILE A 356 11.70 3.98 13.77
N GLY A 357 11.26 4.19 15.02
CA GLY A 357 10.34 3.28 15.71
C GLY A 357 9.04 3.08 14.93
N LEU A 358 8.40 4.17 14.50
CA LEU A 358 7.20 4.13 13.66
C LEU A 358 7.44 3.30 12.39
N ALA A 359 8.50 3.64 11.65
CA ALA A 359 8.86 3.00 10.39
C ALA A 359 9.05 1.47 10.56
N ASN A 360 9.68 1.05 11.65
CA ASN A 360 9.87 -0.36 11.97
C ASN A 360 8.56 -1.07 12.33
N THR A 361 7.72 -0.43 13.14
CA THR A 361 6.38 -0.94 13.48
C THR A 361 5.53 -1.13 12.23
N LEU A 362 5.46 -0.13 11.35
CA LEU A 362 4.70 -0.19 10.09
C LEU A 362 5.23 -1.29 9.15
N ARG A 363 6.56 -1.42 9.03
CA ARG A 363 7.18 -2.50 8.26
C ARG A 363 6.78 -3.88 8.78
N GLU A 364 6.86 -4.08 10.09
CA GLU A 364 6.55 -5.37 10.71
C GLU A 364 5.06 -5.71 10.57
N MET A 365 4.18 -4.72 10.70
CA MET A 365 2.75 -4.86 10.39
C MET A 365 2.56 -5.33 8.95
N GLN A 366 3.21 -4.66 7.99
CA GLN A 366 3.09 -4.99 6.57
C GLN A 366 3.58 -6.40 6.25
N ASP A 367 4.79 -6.75 6.67
CA ASP A 367 5.41 -8.04 6.32
C ASP A 367 4.63 -9.21 6.91
N ARG A 368 4.19 -9.09 8.18
CA ARG A 368 3.41 -10.14 8.84
C ARG A 368 2.00 -10.25 8.28
N ALA A 369 1.36 -9.13 7.96
CA ALA A 369 0.02 -9.17 7.38
C ALA A 369 0.00 -9.73 5.96
N ALA A 370 0.91 -9.26 5.10
CA ALA A 370 1.08 -9.79 3.76
C ALA A 370 1.56 -11.26 3.78
N GLY A 371 2.38 -11.64 4.75
CA GLY A 371 2.78 -13.03 4.98
C GLY A 371 1.58 -13.93 5.31
N THR A 372 0.71 -13.49 6.21
CA THR A 372 -0.52 -14.20 6.60
C THR A 372 -1.47 -14.34 5.42
N TRP A 373 -1.70 -13.25 4.67
CA TRP A 373 -2.53 -13.28 3.46
C TRP A 373 -1.99 -14.23 2.39
N ARG A 374 -0.67 -14.19 2.12
CA ARG A 374 -0.05 -15.10 1.15
C ARG A 374 -0.14 -16.56 1.57
N ARG A 375 -0.04 -16.87 2.87
CA ARG A 375 -0.21 -18.26 3.34
C ARG A 375 -1.63 -18.73 3.11
N GLU A 376 -2.60 -17.90 3.46
CA GLU A 376 -4.01 -18.22 3.22
C GLU A 376 -4.26 -18.43 1.72
N GLU A 377 -3.79 -17.53 0.84
CA GLU A 377 -4.03 -17.59 -0.60
C GLU A 377 -3.30 -18.75 -1.31
N TRP A 378 -2.03 -19.01 -0.96
CA TRP A 378 -1.16 -19.90 -1.74
C TRP A 378 -0.86 -21.25 -1.07
N LEU A 379 -1.08 -21.40 0.23
CA LEU A 379 -0.85 -22.67 0.95
C LEU A 379 -2.18 -23.37 1.26
N PRO A 380 -2.20 -24.72 1.25
CA PRO A 380 -3.34 -25.46 1.77
C PRO A 380 -3.44 -25.23 3.28
N GLN A 381 -4.49 -24.53 3.70
CA GLN A 381 -4.87 -24.34 5.10
C GLN A 381 -6.39 -24.51 5.23
N THR A 382 -6.85 -25.00 6.38
CA THR A 382 -8.30 -24.98 6.67
C THR A 382 -8.76 -23.55 6.98
N VAL A 383 -10.06 -23.30 6.91
CA VAL A 383 -10.60 -21.98 7.26
C VAL A 383 -10.31 -21.67 8.73
N GLU A 384 -10.43 -22.65 9.61
CA GLU A 384 -10.16 -22.52 11.04
C GLU A 384 -8.71 -22.13 11.32
N GLU A 385 -7.75 -22.76 10.63
CA GLU A 385 -6.34 -22.44 10.74
C GLU A 385 -6.05 -21.01 10.26
N ALA A 386 -6.64 -20.60 9.14
CA ALA A 386 -6.49 -19.25 8.60
C ALA A 386 -7.10 -18.20 9.54
N VAL A 387 -8.25 -18.48 10.16
CA VAL A 387 -8.91 -17.59 11.13
C VAL A 387 -8.08 -17.47 12.41
N GLU A 388 -7.61 -18.59 12.97
CA GLU A 388 -6.75 -18.59 14.15
C GLU A 388 -5.45 -17.81 13.89
N GLU A 389 -4.83 -18.02 12.73
CA GLU A 389 -3.62 -17.32 12.34
C GLU A 389 -3.85 -15.81 12.20
N LYS A 390 -4.94 -15.39 11.56
CA LYS A 390 -5.31 -13.96 11.44
C LYS A 390 -5.54 -13.31 12.79
N LEU A 391 -6.29 -13.95 13.68
CA LEU A 391 -6.53 -13.41 15.02
C LEU A 391 -5.23 -13.27 15.81
N ARG A 392 -4.40 -14.32 15.78
CA ARG A 392 -3.11 -14.30 16.48
C ARG A 392 -2.19 -13.22 15.93
N VAL A 393 -2.04 -13.14 14.61
CA VAL A 393 -1.18 -12.13 13.98
C VAL A 393 -1.74 -10.73 14.20
N GLY A 394 -3.03 -10.51 13.99
CA GLY A 394 -3.70 -9.24 14.23
C GLY A 394 -3.54 -8.75 15.68
N GLY A 395 -3.73 -9.64 16.66
CA GLY A 395 -3.56 -9.31 18.08
C GLY A 395 -2.12 -8.98 18.48
N GLU A 396 -1.15 -9.73 17.95
CA GLU A 396 0.27 -9.44 18.16
C GLU A 396 0.68 -8.11 17.51
N LEU A 397 0.17 -7.79 16.31
CA LEU A 397 0.41 -6.51 15.63
C LEU A 397 -0.25 -5.34 16.36
N ALA A 398 -1.48 -5.51 16.84
CA ALA A 398 -2.19 -4.51 17.65
C ALA A 398 -1.42 -4.20 18.95
N THR A 399 -0.87 -5.22 19.59
CA THR A 399 -0.03 -5.07 20.79
C THR A 399 1.22 -4.27 20.48
N MET A 400 1.95 -4.65 19.42
CA MET A 400 3.17 -3.97 18.99
C MET A 400 2.93 -2.49 18.66
N LEU A 401 1.85 -2.17 17.94
CA LEU A 401 1.48 -0.78 17.61
C LEU A 401 1.15 0.02 18.89
N ASN A 402 0.40 -0.59 19.80
CA ASN A 402 0.04 0.04 21.07
C ASN A 402 1.26 0.27 21.98
N ASP A 403 2.19 -0.68 22.03
CA ASP A 403 3.40 -0.57 22.85
C ASP A 403 4.36 0.48 22.29
N TRP A 404 4.56 0.51 20.97
CA TRP A 404 5.30 1.60 20.34
C TRP A 404 4.71 2.97 20.70
N TRP A 405 3.38 3.11 20.65
CA TRP A 405 2.71 4.38 20.98
C TRP A 405 2.90 4.80 22.44
N LYS A 406 2.93 3.85 23.39
CA LYS A 406 3.23 4.15 24.80
C LYS A 406 4.65 4.69 24.99
N ASP A 407 5.59 4.19 24.20
CA ASP A 407 6.99 4.61 24.23
C ASP A 407 7.22 5.96 23.53
N VAL A 408 6.25 6.47 22.77
CA VAL A 408 6.33 7.81 22.17
C VAL A 408 6.39 8.88 23.26
N PRO A 409 7.37 9.81 23.22
CA PRO A 409 7.45 10.94 24.15
C PRO A 409 6.12 11.71 24.25
N SER A 410 5.72 12.08 25.47
CA SER A 410 4.41 12.73 25.71
C SER A 410 4.21 14.03 24.93
N GLU A 411 5.31 14.72 24.60
CA GLU A 411 5.32 15.93 23.77
C GLU A 411 4.83 15.70 22.32
N TYR A 412 4.89 14.47 21.82
CA TYR A 412 4.39 14.09 20.50
C TYR A 412 3.03 13.39 20.53
N ARG A 413 2.53 12.98 21.71
CA ARG A 413 1.25 12.27 21.87
C ARG A 413 0.02 13.18 21.97
N LEU A 414 0.20 14.47 22.22
CA LEU A 414 -0.89 15.42 22.42
C LEU A 414 -1.40 15.94 21.08
N THR A 415 -2.72 16.14 20.96
CA THR A 415 -3.30 16.87 19.84
C THR A 415 -2.63 18.23 19.74
N PRO A 416 -2.02 18.58 18.60
CA PRO A 416 -1.24 19.79 18.48
C PRO A 416 -2.08 21.02 18.83
N LYS A 417 -1.62 21.85 19.76
CA LYS A 417 -2.17 23.20 19.95
C LYS A 417 -1.67 24.08 18.81
N LEU A 418 -2.38 24.01 17.68
CA LEU A 418 -2.11 24.83 16.51
C LEU A 418 -2.51 26.29 16.80
N GLY A 419 -1.57 27.04 17.38
CA GLY A 419 -1.74 28.44 17.77
C GLY A 419 -0.56 29.03 18.54
N SER A 420 0.53 28.27 18.77
CA SER A 420 1.73 28.83 19.43
C SER A 420 2.50 29.78 18.52
N ALA A 421 3.06 30.84 19.11
CA ALA A 421 3.80 31.88 18.42
C ALA A 421 5.23 31.47 17.99
N SER A 422 5.86 30.50 18.67
CA SER A 422 7.26 30.15 18.41
C SER A 422 7.44 29.18 17.23
N SER A 423 8.54 29.31 16.49
CA SER A 423 8.90 28.40 15.39
C SER A 423 9.15 26.96 15.88
N SER A 424 9.77 26.81 17.05
CA SER A 424 10.02 25.50 17.68
C SER A 424 8.72 24.77 18.03
N ASP A 425 7.69 25.49 18.50
CA ASP A 425 6.40 24.88 18.81
C ASP A 425 5.65 24.46 17.55
N ARG A 426 5.76 25.23 16.46
CA ARG A 426 5.19 24.84 15.16
C ARG A 426 5.82 23.56 14.63
N ALA A 427 7.16 23.47 14.68
CA ALA A 427 7.87 22.28 14.26
C ALA A 427 7.45 21.05 15.08
N ARG A 428 7.34 21.20 16.41
CA ARG A 428 6.84 20.14 17.29
C ARG A 428 5.41 19.72 16.96
N ALA A 429 4.53 20.68 16.68
CA ALA A 429 3.14 20.41 16.31
C ALA A 429 3.02 19.62 15.00
N GLN A 430 3.79 19.98 13.96
CA GLN A 430 3.81 19.24 12.69
C GLN A 430 4.35 17.82 12.87
N ARG A 431 5.43 17.65 13.64
CA ARG A 431 6.01 16.34 13.98
C ARG A 431 5.04 15.45 14.73
N SER A 432 4.36 16.00 15.73
CA SER A 432 3.30 15.30 16.48
C SER A 432 2.16 14.89 15.56
N ALA A 433 1.67 15.81 14.71
CA ALA A 433 0.61 15.50 13.75
C ALA A 433 0.99 14.36 12.80
N PHE A 434 2.22 14.36 12.28
CA PHE A 434 2.72 13.29 11.42
C PHE A 434 2.68 11.92 12.12
N LEU A 435 3.14 11.84 13.36
CA LEU A 435 3.14 10.59 14.15
C LEU A 435 1.72 10.12 14.48
N CYS A 436 0.86 11.05 14.93
CA CYS A 436 -0.55 10.76 15.22
C CYS A 436 -1.31 10.25 13.98
N PHE A 437 -1.06 10.86 12.82
CA PHE A 437 -1.69 10.45 11.57
C PHE A 437 -1.36 8.99 11.24
N TYR A 438 -0.07 8.63 11.22
CA TYR A 438 0.33 7.27 10.88
C TYR A 438 -0.05 6.23 11.95
N TYR A 439 -0.10 6.62 13.22
CA TYR A 439 -0.64 5.78 14.29
C TYR A 439 -2.12 5.43 14.05
N ASN A 440 -2.96 6.44 13.82
CA ASN A 440 -4.38 6.23 13.56
C ASN A 440 -4.61 5.50 12.23
N TYR A 441 -3.85 5.85 11.19
CA TYR A 441 -3.89 5.19 9.90
C TYR A 441 -3.58 3.69 10.00
N ALA A 442 -2.58 3.31 10.80
CA ALA A 442 -2.25 1.91 11.04
C ALA A 442 -3.37 1.15 11.77
N TRP A 443 -4.04 1.79 12.74
CA TRP A 443 -5.20 1.20 13.41
C TRP A 443 -6.40 0.98 12.48
N ILE A 444 -6.67 1.96 11.61
CA ILE A 444 -7.72 1.85 10.58
C ILE A 444 -7.40 0.66 9.68
N LEU A 445 -6.20 0.57 9.11
CA LEU A 445 -5.84 -0.51 8.21
C LEU A 445 -5.91 -1.89 8.87
N LEU A 446 -5.50 -2.02 10.13
CA LEU A 446 -5.51 -3.28 10.86
C LEU A 446 -6.93 -3.78 11.16
N ASN A 447 -7.86 -2.88 11.48
CA ASN A 447 -9.19 -3.24 11.99
C ASN A 447 -10.35 -2.99 11.04
N ARG A 448 -10.16 -2.29 9.92
CA ARG A 448 -11.24 -1.97 8.97
C ARG A 448 -11.99 -3.19 8.46
N SER A 449 -11.31 -4.33 8.28
CA SER A 449 -11.96 -5.59 7.88
C SER A 449 -12.92 -6.13 8.95
N GLY A 450 -12.69 -5.83 10.23
CA GLY A 450 -13.62 -6.16 11.33
C GLY A 450 -14.96 -5.44 11.21
N LEU A 451 -15.02 -4.27 10.55
CA LEU A 451 -16.27 -3.57 10.25
C LEU A 451 -17.18 -4.37 9.30
N LEU A 452 -16.67 -5.41 8.64
CA LEU A 452 -17.42 -6.29 7.74
C LEU A 452 -17.79 -7.64 8.36
N VAL A 453 -17.42 -7.89 9.63
CA VAL A 453 -17.69 -9.14 10.36
C VAL A 453 -18.78 -8.91 11.40
N GLU A 454 -19.76 -9.80 11.47
CA GLU A 454 -20.84 -9.72 12.46
C GLU A 454 -20.30 -9.80 13.88
N GLU A 455 -20.84 -9.00 14.81
CA GLU A 455 -20.32 -8.92 16.18
C GLU A 455 -20.39 -10.27 16.90
N LYS A 456 -21.50 -10.99 16.74
CA LYS A 456 -21.69 -12.31 17.34
C LYS A 456 -20.67 -13.33 16.82
N GLU A 457 -20.46 -13.37 15.50
CA GLU A 457 -19.45 -14.24 14.89
C GLU A 457 -18.05 -13.88 15.41
N MET A 458 -17.75 -12.59 15.57
CA MET A 458 -16.46 -12.18 16.12
C MET A 458 -16.29 -12.64 17.56
N GLN A 459 -17.32 -12.51 18.40
CA GLN A 459 -17.29 -12.99 19.78
C GLN A 459 -17.08 -14.51 19.85
N ASP A 460 -17.82 -15.29 19.07
CA ASP A 460 -17.69 -16.76 19.03
C ASP A 460 -16.26 -17.21 18.68
N VAL A 461 -15.65 -16.56 17.68
CA VAL A 461 -14.29 -16.88 17.26
C VAL A 461 -13.26 -16.43 18.32
N LEU A 462 -13.47 -15.28 18.96
CA LEU A 462 -12.58 -14.80 20.04
C LEU A 462 -12.62 -15.70 21.28
N GLU A 463 -13.80 -16.18 21.68
CA GLU A 463 -13.94 -17.12 22.79
C GLU A 463 -13.21 -18.44 22.51
N ARG A 464 -13.20 -18.87 21.24
CA ARG A 464 -12.56 -20.11 20.81
C ARG A 464 -11.03 -20.01 20.71
N TYR A 465 -10.51 -18.95 20.10
CA TYR A 465 -9.08 -18.85 19.73
C TYR A 465 -8.28 -17.81 20.52
N ALA A 466 -8.94 -16.82 21.11
CA ALA A 466 -8.30 -15.69 21.79
C ALA A 466 -8.43 -15.71 23.33
N ARG A 467 -9.11 -16.71 23.90
CA ARG A 467 -9.29 -16.81 25.36
C ARG A 467 -7.96 -16.83 26.11
N GLY A 468 -7.81 -15.91 27.06
CA GLY A 468 -6.60 -15.78 27.89
C GLY A 468 -5.38 -15.19 27.17
N LYS A 469 -5.52 -14.73 25.91
CA LYS A 469 -4.45 -14.03 25.20
C LYS A 469 -4.35 -12.57 25.65
N PRO A 470 -3.14 -11.99 25.77
CA PRO A 470 -2.97 -10.62 26.26
C PRO A 470 -3.63 -9.56 25.36
N TRP A 471 -3.76 -9.87 24.07
CA TRP A 471 -4.36 -9.00 23.06
C TRP A 471 -5.86 -9.22 22.84
N HIS A 472 -6.51 -10.10 23.61
CA HIS A 472 -7.94 -10.41 23.46
C HIS A 472 -8.80 -9.15 23.41
N HIS A 473 -8.61 -8.24 24.38
CA HIS A 473 -9.36 -6.99 24.49
C HIS A 473 -9.10 -6.03 23.32
N LEU A 474 -7.92 -6.07 22.71
CA LEU A 474 -7.58 -5.21 21.57
C LEU A 474 -8.36 -5.63 20.32
N ILE A 475 -8.52 -6.93 20.08
CA ILE A 475 -9.26 -7.43 18.92
C ILE A 475 -10.77 -7.38 19.18
N ALA A 476 -11.22 -7.67 20.40
CA ALA A 476 -12.62 -7.53 20.79
C ALA A 476 -13.14 -6.10 20.55
N ASN A 477 -12.32 -5.08 20.85
CA ASN A 477 -12.64 -3.68 20.62
C ASN A 477 -12.13 -3.14 19.27
N GLY A 478 -11.73 -4.01 18.34
CA GLY A 478 -11.06 -3.62 17.10
C GLY A 478 -11.92 -2.71 16.22
N THR A 479 -13.23 -3.01 16.10
CA THR A 479 -14.20 -2.20 15.35
C THR A 479 -14.34 -0.81 15.94
N THR A 480 -14.53 -0.70 17.26
CA THR A 480 -14.59 0.58 17.97
C THR A 480 -13.29 1.36 17.81
N THR A 481 -12.14 0.70 17.96
CA THR A 481 -10.81 1.31 17.80
C THR A 481 -10.62 1.86 16.38
N CYS A 482 -11.09 1.15 15.36
CA CYS A 482 -11.07 1.60 13.98
C CYS A 482 -11.87 2.90 13.78
N VAL A 483 -13.09 2.94 14.32
CA VAL A 483 -13.98 4.10 14.22
C VAL A 483 -13.40 5.31 14.97
N GLU A 484 -12.90 5.12 16.19
CA GLU A 484 -12.24 6.20 16.93
C GLU A 484 -10.99 6.72 16.21
N ALA A 485 -10.14 5.82 15.70
CA ALA A 485 -8.97 6.21 14.91
C ALA A 485 -9.36 7.00 13.66
N ALA A 486 -10.47 6.65 13.01
CA ALA A 486 -11.01 7.42 11.89
C ALA A 486 -11.46 8.83 12.32
N ARG A 487 -12.20 8.95 13.43
CA ARG A 487 -12.60 10.26 13.98
C ARG A 487 -11.40 11.13 14.32
N GLU A 488 -10.42 10.57 15.02
CA GLU A 488 -9.20 11.30 15.42
C GLU A 488 -8.34 11.68 14.21
N SER A 489 -8.28 10.84 13.18
CA SER A 489 -7.60 11.18 11.92
C SER A 489 -8.23 12.40 11.24
N ILE A 490 -9.57 12.45 11.15
CA ILE A 490 -10.26 13.58 10.53
C ILE A 490 -10.08 14.84 11.39
N LYS A 491 -10.30 14.77 12.70
CA LYS A 491 -10.11 15.90 13.62
C LYS A 491 -8.69 16.47 13.56
N LEU A 492 -7.69 15.60 13.44
CA LEU A 492 -6.30 16.00 13.30
C LEU A 492 -6.08 16.83 12.03
N ILE A 493 -6.56 16.36 10.88
CA ILE A 493 -6.41 17.10 9.62
C ILE A 493 -7.23 18.40 9.65
N VAL A 494 -8.43 18.39 10.23
CA VAL A 494 -9.23 19.61 10.47
C VAL A 494 -8.44 20.64 11.27
N ALA A 495 -7.82 20.24 12.39
CA ALA A 495 -7.01 21.14 13.20
C ALA A 495 -5.84 21.75 12.42
N LEU A 496 -5.23 20.99 11.51
CA LEU A 496 -4.17 21.49 10.62
C LEU A 496 -4.71 22.53 9.62
N VAL A 497 -5.84 22.23 8.98
CA VAL A 497 -6.47 23.13 8.01
C VAL A 497 -6.93 24.43 8.69
N ASP A 498 -7.58 24.33 9.85
CA ASP A 498 -8.08 25.48 10.61
C ASP A 498 -6.97 26.40 11.11
N SER A 499 -5.76 25.87 11.32
CA SER A 499 -4.60 26.66 11.70
C SER A 499 -4.17 27.69 10.64
N ARG A 500 -4.57 27.47 9.38
CA ARG A 500 -4.15 28.25 8.20
C ARG A 500 -2.64 28.37 8.03
N GLN A 501 -1.88 27.48 8.66
CA GLN A 501 -0.44 27.38 8.47
C GLN A 501 -0.13 26.31 7.44
N PRO A 502 0.88 26.51 6.58
CA PRO A 502 1.29 25.49 5.64
C PRO A 502 1.78 24.25 6.42
N SER A 503 1.30 23.09 6.03
CA SER A 503 1.68 21.81 6.63
C SER A 503 1.94 20.82 5.50
N TYR A 504 3.13 20.21 5.51
CA TYR A 504 3.43 19.20 4.49
C TYR A 504 2.48 18.01 4.59
N LEU A 505 2.01 17.67 5.80
CA LEU A 505 1.07 16.57 5.99
C LEU A 505 -0.23 16.81 5.21
N THR A 506 -0.83 18.01 5.28
CA THR A 506 -2.05 18.33 4.52
C THR A 506 -1.83 18.35 3.01
N SER A 507 -0.60 18.65 2.58
CA SER A 507 -0.21 18.56 1.16
C SER A 507 0.08 17.11 0.74
N MET A 508 0.47 16.21 1.63
CA MET A 508 0.87 14.84 1.28
C MET A 508 -0.28 13.83 1.38
N VAL A 509 -1.16 13.98 2.38
CA VAL A 509 -2.16 12.96 2.72
C VAL A 509 -3.58 13.49 2.69
N SER A 510 -4.49 12.58 2.39
CA SER A 510 -5.94 12.78 2.50
C SER A 510 -6.51 11.85 3.59
N PRO A 511 -7.52 12.26 4.37
CA PRO A 511 -8.19 11.41 5.35
C PRO A 511 -9.14 10.37 4.70
N ILE A 512 -9.01 10.08 3.41
CA ILE A 512 -9.93 9.21 2.65
C ILE A 512 -10.13 7.82 3.29
N GLY A 513 -9.08 7.21 3.85
CA GLY A 513 -9.21 5.92 4.55
C GLY A 513 -10.09 6.01 5.80
N ALA A 514 -10.01 7.13 6.54
CA ALA A 514 -10.87 7.41 7.69
C ALA A 514 -12.31 7.71 7.26
N VAL A 515 -12.49 8.47 6.17
CA VAL A 515 -13.79 8.76 5.58
C VAL A 515 -14.50 7.46 5.18
N TYR A 516 -13.80 6.55 4.50
CA TYR A 516 -14.37 5.26 4.11
C TYR A 516 -14.68 4.36 5.30
N ALA A 517 -13.83 4.35 6.34
CA ALA A 517 -14.12 3.61 7.57
C ALA A 517 -15.40 4.13 8.27
N LEU A 518 -15.57 5.45 8.38
CA LEU A 518 -16.81 6.05 8.91
C LEU A 518 -18.02 5.77 8.01
N ALA A 519 -17.87 5.86 6.69
CA ALA A 519 -18.93 5.54 5.75
C ALA A 519 -19.42 4.10 5.97
N VAL A 520 -18.51 3.12 5.98
CA VAL A 520 -18.86 1.71 6.23
C VAL A 520 -19.49 1.50 7.61
N HIS A 521 -19.01 2.20 8.64
CA HIS A 521 -19.61 2.16 9.98
C HIS A 521 -21.06 2.68 9.98
N ILE A 522 -21.31 3.85 9.37
CA ILE A 522 -22.65 4.45 9.24
C ILE A 522 -23.62 3.52 8.53
N LEU A 523 -23.15 2.80 7.50
CA LEU A 523 -23.97 1.87 6.74
C LEU A 523 -24.40 0.65 7.55
N ARG A 524 -23.51 0.18 8.44
CA ARG A 524 -23.71 -1.02 9.25
C ARG A 524 -24.52 -0.73 10.52
N GLU A 525 -24.14 0.29 11.26
CA GLU A 525 -24.58 0.51 12.65
C GLU A 525 -25.77 1.48 12.75
N ARG A 526 -26.78 1.36 11.85
CA ARG A 526 -27.86 2.36 11.61
C ARG A 526 -28.66 2.85 12.82
N ASN A 527 -28.59 2.14 13.94
CA ASN A 527 -29.32 2.45 15.16
C ASN A 527 -28.47 3.15 16.24
N SER A 528 -27.16 3.32 16.02
CA SER A 528 -26.30 4.07 16.94
C SER A 528 -26.70 5.54 17.02
N LEU A 529 -26.67 6.09 18.24
CA LEU A 529 -26.97 7.51 18.49
C LEU A 529 -25.87 8.44 17.94
N LEU A 530 -24.67 7.92 17.67
CA LEU A 530 -23.52 8.68 17.21
C LEU A 530 -23.44 8.83 15.68
N ILE A 531 -24.28 8.14 14.91
CA ILE A 531 -24.15 8.12 13.45
C ILE A 531 -24.35 9.50 12.84
N ARG A 532 -25.25 10.31 13.38
CA ARG A 532 -25.45 11.69 12.88
C ARG A 532 -24.20 12.54 13.09
N SER A 533 -23.54 12.44 14.24
CA SER A 533 -22.26 13.12 14.45
C SER A 533 -21.16 12.56 13.57
N ASP A 534 -21.13 11.24 13.36
CA ASP A 534 -20.15 10.58 12.50
C ASP A 534 -20.33 10.97 11.04
N PHE A 535 -21.57 11.14 10.59
CA PHE A 535 -21.91 11.60 9.25
C PHE A 535 -21.45 13.04 9.01
N GLU A 536 -21.72 13.97 9.93
CA GLU A 536 -21.23 15.34 9.78
C GLU A 536 -19.71 15.41 9.82
N LEU A 537 -19.05 14.61 10.68
CA LEU A 537 -17.59 14.51 10.69
C LEU A 537 -17.05 13.90 9.38
N MET A 538 -17.71 12.87 8.86
CA MET A 538 -17.38 12.26 7.57
C MET A 538 -17.49 13.27 6.44
N LYS A 539 -18.52 14.12 6.42
CA LYS A 539 -18.67 15.21 5.43
C LYS A 539 -17.53 16.21 5.48
N VAL A 540 -17.06 16.57 6.68
CA VAL A 540 -15.86 17.40 6.82
C VAL A 540 -14.64 16.69 6.21
N GLY A 541 -14.45 15.40 6.49
CA GLY A 541 -13.40 14.58 5.88
C GLY A 541 -13.50 14.49 4.35
N LEU A 542 -14.71 14.36 3.80
CA LEU A 542 -14.99 14.39 2.36
C LEU A 542 -14.60 15.74 1.75
N ALA A 543 -14.96 16.86 2.37
CA ALA A 543 -14.62 18.20 1.89
C ALA A 543 -13.09 18.41 1.82
N ILE A 544 -12.36 17.98 2.86
CA ILE A 544 -10.88 18.02 2.87
C ILE A 544 -10.31 17.13 1.77
N THR A 545 -10.87 15.92 1.60
CA THR A 545 -10.45 14.97 0.57
C THR A 545 -10.65 15.55 -0.83
N ARG A 546 -11.81 16.16 -1.11
CA ARG A 546 -12.10 16.85 -2.38
C ARG A 546 -11.06 17.93 -2.65
N HIS A 547 -10.79 18.79 -1.66
CA HIS A 547 -9.80 19.85 -1.79
C HIS A 547 -8.40 19.33 -2.10
N HIS A 548 -7.97 18.24 -1.45
CA HIS A 548 -6.68 17.60 -1.73
C HIS A 548 -6.57 17.11 -3.18
N TYR A 549 -7.62 16.45 -3.69
CA TYR A 549 -7.63 15.88 -5.03
C TYR A 549 -7.91 16.89 -6.15
N GLN A 550 -8.48 18.07 -5.86
CA GLN A 550 -8.78 19.12 -6.85
C GLN A 550 -7.56 19.55 -7.70
N ARG A 551 -6.36 19.48 -7.12
CA ARG A 551 -5.11 19.85 -7.80
C ARG A 551 -4.46 18.70 -8.58
N LEU A 552 -4.98 17.47 -8.45
CA LEU A 552 -4.41 16.26 -9.01
C LEU A 552 -5.14 15.84 -10.29
N ASP A 553 -4.45 15.09 -11.14
CA ASP A 553 -5.08 14.49 -12.31
C ASP A 553 -6.15 13.48 -11.87
N GLY A 554 -7.24 13.38 -12.63
CA GLY A 554 -8.33 12.46 -12.31
C GLY A 554 -9.28 12.95 -11.20
N PHE A 555 -9.23 14.23 -10.79
CA PHE A 555 -10.14 14.82 -9.81
C PHE A 555 -11.62 14.49 -10.06
N GLN A 556 -12.07 14.52 -11.31
CA GLN A 556 -13.47 14.23 -11.66
C GLN A 556 -13.93 12.86 -11.15
N ARG A 557 -13.09 11.83 -11.27
CA ARG A 557 -13.40 10.49 -10.78
C ARG A 557 -13.46 10.45 -9.26
N ALA A 558 -12.52 11.12 -8.59
CA ALA A 558 -12.56 11.25 -7.14
C ALA A 558 -13.86 11.93 -6.69
N GLU A 559 -14.24 13.04 -7.34
CA GLU A 559 -15.47 13.78 -7.03
C GLU A 559 -16.73 12.92 -7.20
N GLU A 560 -16.84 12.16 -8.31
CA GLU A 560 -17.95 11.25 -8.57
C GLU A 560 -18.10 10.19 -7.47
N THR A 561 -17.00 9.54 -7.09
CA THR A 561 -16.99 8.54 -6.00
C THR A 561 -17.33 9.16 -4.65
N LEU A 562 -16.72 10.29 -4.29
CA LEU A 562 -16.93 10.95 -2.99
C LEU A 562 -18.38 11.43 -2.85
N SER A 563 -18.94 12.03 -3.91
CA SER A 563 -20.34 12.46 -3.94
C SER A 563 -21.32 11.29 -3.88
N ALA A 564 -21.01 10.18 -4.54
CA ALA A 564 -21.81 8.96 -4.46
C ALA A 564 -21.82 8.35 -3.06
N VAL A 565 -20.66 8.34 -2.36
CA VAL A 565 -20.55 7.87 -0.97
C VAL A 565 -21.35 8.78 -0.02
N GLU A 566 -21.23 10.10 -0.17
CA GLU A 566 -21.97 11.08 0.63
C GLU A 566 -23.49 10.89 0.51
N ALA A 567 -24.00 10.87 -0.72
CA ALA A 567 -25.42 10.70 -0.99
C ALA A 567 -25.96 9.35 -0.48
N TYR A 568 -25.14 8.29 -0.58
CA TYR A 568 -25.55 6.96 -0.09
C TYR A 568 -25.60 6.91 1.44
N ALA A 569 -24.63 7.50 2.13
CA ALA A 569 -24.64 7.61 3.58
C ALA A 569 -25.81 8.49 4.08
N GLU A 570 -26.10 9.61 3.40
CA GLU A 570 -27.25 10.46 3.70
C GLU A 570 -28.58 9.70 3.58
N LYS A 571 -28.75 8.91 2.52
CA LYS A 571 -29.94 8.06 2.33
C LYS A 571 -30.12 7.07 3.49
N CYS A 572 -29.04 6.56 4.06
CA CYS A 572 -29.10 5.64 5.20
C CYS A 572 -29.58 6.31 6.50
N LEU A 573 -29.45 7.63 6.60
CA LEU A 573 -29.94 8.43 7.73
C LEU A 573 -31.42 8.83 7.61
N GLY A 574 -32.03 8.68 6.42
CA GLY A 574 -33.41 9.09 6.13
C GLY A 574 -34.51 8.26 6.83
N GLY A 575 -34.15 7.33 7.71
CA GLY A 575 -35.08 6.64 8.61
C GLY A 575 -35.39 7.47 9.85
N GLN A 576 -36.61 7.40 10.39
CA GLN A 576 -36.93 8.07 11.65
C GLN A 576 -35.96 7.58 12.75
N VAL A 577 -35.35 8.53 13.47
CA VAL A 577 -34.77 8.26 14.78
C VAL A 577 -35.92 7.69 15.59
N GLN A 578 -35.91 6.40 15.89
CA GLN A 578 -36.77 5.89 16.94
C GLN A 578 -36.47 6.74 18.17
N ASP A 579 -37.51 7.20 18.87
CA ASP A 579 -37.40 7.81 20.20
C ASP A 579 -36.83 6.77 21.18
N ALA A 580 -35.56 6.41 21.01
CA ALA A 580 -34.85 5.37 21.75
C ALA A 580 -34.40 5.86 23.14
N PHE A 581 -34.92 7.01 23.58
CA PHE A 581 -34.76 7.55 24.93
C PHE A 581 -35.88 7.11 25.88
N SER A 582 -36.63 6.06 25.56
CA SER A 582 -37.38 5.32 26.58
C SER A 582 -36.41 4.38 27.32
N VAL A 583 -35.68 4.90 28.31
CA VAL A 583 -34.97 4.07 29.29
C VAL A 583 -36.02 3.38 30.16
N GLY A 584 -36.59 2.30 29.65
CA GLY A 584 -37.36 1.35 30.44
C GLY A 584 -36.39 0.48 31.23
N LEU A 585 -36.08 0.89 32.46
CA LEU A 585 -35.53 -0.02 33.47
C LEU A 585 -36.64 -1.01 33.86
N ASP A 586 -36.93 -1.99 33.02
CA ASP A 586 -37.92 -3.02 33.32
C ASP A 586 -37.22 -4.31 33.76
N LEU A 587 -37.15 -4.50 35.07
CA LEU A 587 -36.55 -5.65 35.77
C LEU A 587 -37.51 -6.85 35.82
N SER A 588 -38.18 -7.18 34.72
CA SER A 588 -39.07 -8.34 34.68
C SER A 588 -39.32 -8.89 33.27
N VAL A 589 -38.80 -10.09 33.04
CA VAL A 589 -39.27 -11.10 32.05
C VAL A 589 -40.58 -11.73 32.59
N PRO A 590 -41.56 -12.33 31.85
CA PRO A 590 -41.75 -12.74 30.42
C PRO A 590 -43.19 -12.39 29.88
N PRO A 591 -43.87 -13.10 28.93
CA PRO A 591 -43.48 -13.94 27.76
C PRO A 591 -44.08 -13.49 26.39
N ASP A 592 -43.49 -14.04 25.33
CA ASP A 592 -44.01 -14.42 23.99
C ASP A 592 -44.99 -13.56 23.16
N GLU A 593 -44.61 -13.50 21.88
CA GLU A 593 -45.39 -13.26 20.64
C GLU A 593 -46.00 -11.87 20.42
N TYR A 594 -45.48 -11.14 19.41
CA TYR A 594 -46.21 -10.89 18.16
C TYR A 594 -45.26 -10.35 17.09
N SER A 595 -45.21 -11.08 15.99
CA SER A 595 -44.53 -10.75 14.74
C SER A 595 -45.19 -9.54 14.05
N THR A 596 -44.38 -8.56 13.63
CA THR A 596 -44.76 -7.65 12.55
C THR A 596 -43.65 -7.54 11.52
N ASN A 597 -43.97 -8.07 10.33
CA ASN A 597 -43.19 -8.02 9.10
C ASN A 597 -42.88 -6.57 8.69
N ILE A 598 -41.60 -6.22 8.67
CA ILE A 598 -41.04 -5.19 7.79
C ILE A 598 -40.05 -5.93 6.88
N ALA A 599 -40.16 -5.70 5.57
CA ALA A 599 -39.40 -6.37 4.53
C ALA A 599 -37.90 -6.43 4.85
N GLY A 600 -37.47 -7.58 5.35
CA GLY A 600 -36.07 -7.86 5.63
C GLY A 600 -35.30 -7.90 4.32
N PHE A 601 -34.33 -6.99 4.18
CA PHE A 601 -33.25 -7.23 3.25
C PHE A 601 -32.52 -8.48 3.74
N GLY A 602 -32.79 -9.59 3.04
CA GLY A 602 -32.12 -10.85 3.28
C GLY A 602 -30.61 -10.64 3.17
N TRP A 603 -29.95 -10.84 4.30
CA TRP A 603 -28.54 -11.21 4.34
C TRP A 603 -28.27 -12.26 3.30
N GLY A 604 -27.01 -12.34 2.93
CA GLY A 604 -26.52 -13.65 2.62
C GLY A 604 -25.19 -13.59 1.97
N PRO A 605 -24.78 -14.76 1.49
CA PRO A 605 -24.39 -15.74 2.48
C PRO A 605 -23.43 -15.03 3.44
N SER A 606 -23.63 -15.22 4.76
CA SER A 606 -22.62 -14.85 5.75
C SER A 606 -21.25 -15.39 5.30
N GLY A 607 -20.17 -14.79 5.77
CA GLY A 607 -18.80 -15.08 5.31
C GLY A 607 -18.32 -16.53 5.41
N LEU A 608 -19.17 -17.49 5.80
CA LEU A 608 -19.00 -18.93 5.79
C LEU A 608 -20.36 -19.62 5.55
N ASP A 609 -20.90 -19.57 4.32
CA ASP A 609 -22.09 -20.36 3.99
C ASP A 609 -21.69 -21.78 3.58
N TRP A 610 -21.94 -22.72 4.50
CA TRP A 610 -21.70 -24.15 4.35
C TRP A 610 -22.81 -24.88 3.58
N ALA A 611 -23.85 -24.23 3.04
CA ALA A 611 -24.95 -24.97 2.41
C ALA A 611 -25.72 -24.25 1.27
N GLY A 612 -25.09 -23.31 0.57
CA GLY A 612 -25.71 -22.58 -0.55
C GLY A 612 -25.17 -22.93 -1.94
N TRP A 613 -24.92 -24.21 -2.24
CA TRP A 613 -24.52 -24.66 -3.58
C TRP A 613 -25.63 -25.52 -4.19
N ASP A 614 -26.18 -25.07 -5.32
CA ASP A 614 -26.93 -25.96 -6.22
C ASP A 614 -25.91 -26.91 -6.87
N TRP A 615 -25.89 -28.15 -6.40
CA TRP A 615 -24.96 -29.18 -6.83
C TRP A 615 -25.21 -29.70 -8.26
N ASN A 616 -26.20 -29.17 -8.99
CA ASN A 616 -26.56 -29.69 -10.31
C ASN A 616 -25.80 -29.11 -11.51
N ASP A 617 -24.96 -28.08 -11.34
CA ASP A 617 -24.31 -27.40 -12.48
C ASP A 617 -22.79 -27.69 -12.63
N LEU A 618 -22.27 -28.72 -11.95
CA LEU A 618 -20.87 -29.17 -12.11
C LEU A 618 -20.73 -30.44 -12.97
N SER A 619 -21.81 -30.90 -13.60
CA SER A 619 -21.80 -32.08 -14.47
C SER A 619 -20.93 -31.91 -15.72
N HIS A 620 -20.60 -30.69 -16.12
CA HIS A 620 -19.76 -30.43 -17.29
C HIS A 620 -18.23 -30.40 -17.01
N LEU A 621 -17.80 -30.48 -15.74
CA LEU A 621 -16.38 -30.46 -15.36
C LEU A 621 -15.79 -31.86 -15.06
N PHE A 622 -16.60 -32.92 -15.15
CA PHE A 622 -16.17 -34.31 -14.91
C PHE A 622 -16.51 -35.28 -16.06
N GLU A 623 -16.70 -34.80 -17.29
CA GLU A 623 -16.69 -35.68 -18.46
C GLU A 623 -15.39 -35.49 -19.24
N HIS A 624 -14.39 -36.30 -18.89
CA HIS A 624 -13.57 -37.05 -19.84
C HIS A 624 -12.71 -38.04 -19.03
N GLY A 625 -13.33 -39.18 -18.72
CA GLY A 625 -12.60 -40.42 -18.50
C GLY A 625 -12.45 -41.15 -19.83
N GLU A 626 -11.22 -41.36 -20.27
CA GLU A 626 -10.63 -42.61 -20.78
C GLU A 626 -9.11 -42.46 -20.94
#